data_AF-A0A653DBJ3-F1
#
_entry.id   AF-A0A653DBJ3-F1
#
_cell.length_a   1.000
_cell.length_b   1.000
_cell.length_c   1.000
_cell.angle_alpha   90.00
_cell.angle_beta   90.00
_cell.angle_gamma   90.00
#
_symmetry.space_group_name_H-M   'P 1'
#
loop_
_entity.id
_entity.type
_entity.pdbx_description
1 polymer ?
#
loop_
_entity_poly.entity_id
_entity_poly.type
_entity_poly.pdbx_seq_one_letter_code
_entity_poly.pdbx_strand_id
1 'polypeptide(L)' 'MRQSISPHECLIATLRFFATGRSYGDLKFSVAISPQALAQIIPETRATLQNPVVIAR' A
#
# COMPACT_ATOMS: atom_id res chain seq x y z
N MET A 1 -5.61 -2.04 -19.96
CA MET A 1 -5.98 -1.17 -18.82
C MET A 1 -5.63 -1.93 -17.56
N ARG A 2 -4.62 -1.51 -16.80
CA ARG A 2 -4.21 -2.24 -15.58
C ARG A 2 -5.28 -1.97 -14.52
N GLN A 3 -5.86 -3.01 -13.93
CA GLN A 3 -6.83 -2.85 -12.86
C GLN A 3 -6.21 -1.98 -11.77
N SER A 4 -6.92 -0.92 -11.38
CA SER A 4 -6.51 -0.10 -10.24
C SER A 4 -6.42 -1.02 -9.04
N ILE A 5 -5.31 -0.95 -8.30
CA ILE A 5 -5.18 -1.70 -7.05
C ILE A 5 -6.29 -1.21 -6.12
N SER A 6 -7.06 -2.15 -5.57
CA SER A 6 -8.20 -1.78 -4.74
C SER A 6 -7.69 -1.10 -3.46
N PRO A 7 -8.39 -0.09 -2.90
CA PRO A 7 -7.98 0.55 -1.65
C PRO A 7 -7.84 -0.45 -0.49
N HIS A 8 -8.64 -1.52 -0.51
CA HIS A 8 -8.52 -2.65 0.43
C HIS A 8 -7.18 -3.39 0.30
N GLU A 9 -6.71 -3.65 -0.92
CA GLU A 9 -5.42 -4.31 -1.17
C GLU A 9 -4.24 -3.40 -0.77
N CYS A 10 -4.35 -2.09 -1.04
CA CYS A 10 -3.37 -1.10 -0.55
C CYS A 10 -3.29 -1.07 0.97
N LEU A 11 -4.45 -1.09 1.65
CA LEU A 11 -4.51 -1.10 3.11
C LEU A 11 -3.88 -2.37 3.69
N ILE A 12 -4.24 -3.55 3.15
CA ILE A 12 -3.65 -4.82 3.58
C ILE A 12 -2.14 -4.82 3.35
N ALA A 13 -1.66 -4.36 2.19
CA ALA A 13 -0.23 -4.26 1.90
C ALA A 13 0.50 -3.40 2.94
N THR A 14 -0.07 -2.24 3.26
CA THR A 14 0.50 -1.29 4.22
C THR A 14 0.51 -1.85 5.65
N LEU A 15 -0.59 -2.47 6.10
CA LEU A 15 -0.66 -3.12 7.41
C LEU A 15 0.32 -4.28 7.51
N ARG A 16 0.47 -5.06 6.44
CA ARG A 16 1.39 -6.20 6.40
C ARG A 16 2.85 -5.73 6.42
N PHE A 17 3.16 -4.63 5.73
CA PHE A 17 4.45 -3.96 5.82
C PHE A 17 4.74 -3.52 7.26
N PHE A 18 3.78 -2.89 7.96
CA PHE A 18 3.96 -2.52 9.36
C PHE A 18 4.10 -3.73 10.29
N ALA A 19 3.30 -4.77 10.10
CA ALA A 19 3.31 -5.95 10.96
C ALA A 19 4.57 -6.81 10.82
N THR A 20 5.17 -6.84 9.62
CA THR A 20 6.33 -7.71 9.35
C THR A 20 7.66 -6.95 9.25
N GLY A 21 7.66 -5.64 9.02
CA GLY A 21 8.89 -4.84 8.87
C GLY A 21 9.77 -5.25 7.69
N ARG A 22 9.24 -6.03 6.74
CA ARG A 22 10.01 -6.60 5.61
C ARG A 22 10.15 -5.60 4.47
N SER A 23 11.21 -5.78 3.67
CA SER A 23 11.45 -5.00 2.47
C SER A 23 10.38 -5.25 1.39
N TYR A 24 10.12 -4.25 0.53
CA TYR A 24 9.15 -4.32 -0.56
C TYR A 24 9.27 -5.55 -1.47
N GLY A 25 10.49 -6.07 -1.63
CA GLY A 25 10.78 -7.26 -2.44
C GLY A 25 10.24 -8.58 -1.87
N ASP A 26 10.07 -8.68 -0.55
CA ASP A 26 9.43 -9.82 0.10
C ASP A 26 7.90 -9.66 0.07
N LEU A 27 7.44 -8.44 0.33
CA LEU A 27 6.03 -8.10 0.36
C LEU A 27 5.30 -8.42 -0.95
N LYS A 28 5.99 -8.30 -2.11
CA LYS A 28 5.43 -8.68 -3.43
C LYS A 28 4.89 -10.11 -3.47
N PHE A 29 5.51 -11.05 -2.76
CA PHE A 29 5.07 -12.44 -2.72
C PHE A 29 3.83 -12.62 -1.86
N SER A 30 3.67 -11.77 -0.83
CA SER A 30 2.55 -11.86 0.09
C SER A 30 1.29 -11.13 -0.39
N VAL A 31 1.42 -10.05 -1.16
CA VAL A 31 0.28 -9.27 -1.66
C VAL A 31 0.07 -9.39 -3.17
N ALA A 32 0.93 -10.11 -3.88
CA ALA A 32 0.91 -10.25 -5.35
C ALA A 32 0.96 -8.89 -6.11
N ILE A 33 1.46 -7.84 -5.47
CA ILE A 33 1.63 -6.50 -6.04
C ILE A 33 3.10 -6.28 -6.37
N SER A 34 3.39 -5.67 -7.53
CA SER A 34 4.76 -5.31 -7.91
C SER A 34 5.43 -4.42 -6.85
N PRO A 35 6.71 -4.63 -6.52
CA PRO A 35 7.42 -3.80 -5.56
C PRO A 35 7.45 -2.31 -5.95
N GLN A 36 7.38 -1.98 -7.24
CA GLN A 36 7.27 -0.59 -7.73
C GLN A 36 5.93 0.03 -7.36
N ALA A 37 4.83 -0.72 -7.48
CA ALA A 37 3.52 -0.26 -7.05
C ALA A 37 3.44 -0.16 -5.53
N LEU A 38 4.02 -1.13 -4.80
CA LEU A 38 4.13 -1.08 -3.34
C LEU A 38 4.87 0.18 -2.85
N ALA A 39 5.96 0.56 -3.53
CA ALA A 39 6.72 1.77 -3.21
C ALA A 39 5.91 3.07 -3.42
N GLN A 40 4.85 3.06 -4.23
CA GLN A 40 3.94 4.21 -4.40
C GLN A 40 2.76 4.16 -3.43
N ILE A 41 2.10 3.01 -3.29
CA ILE A 41 0.87 2.90 -2.49
C ILE A 41 1.10 2.96 -0.99
N ILE A 42 2.23 2.44 -0.46
CA ILE A 42 2.50 2.44 0.98
C ILE A 42 2.69 3.86 1.52
N PRO A 43 3.53 4.73 0.91
CA PRO A 43 3.67 6.11 1.36
C PRO A 43 2.43 6.97 1.10
N GLU A 44 1.60 6.63 0.13
CA GLU A 44 0.31 7.28 -0.10
C GLU A 44 -0.71 6.87 0.99
N THR A 45 -0.86 5.58 1.23
CA THR A 45 -1.81 5.04 2.23
C THR A 45 -1.47 5.51 3.65
N ARG A 46 -0.18 5.55 4.04
CA ARG A 46 0.22 6.11 5.35
C ARG A 46 -0.17 7.59 5.48
N ALA A 47 -0.04 8.37 4.39
CA ALA A 47 -0.35 9.79 4.41
C ALA A 47 -1.86 10.02 4.53
N THR A 48 -2.66 9.20 3.83
CA THR A 48 -4.11 9.18 3.96
C THR A 48 -4.56 8.82 5.38
N LEU A 49 -3.93 7.82 6.00
CA LEU A 49 -4.24 7.43 7.38
C LEU A 49 -3.83 8.49 8.41
N GLN A 50 -2.71 9.18 8.17
CA GLN A 50 -2.21 10.21 9.08
C GLN A 50 -2.95 11.55 8.95
N ASN A 51 -3.53 11.84 7.78
CA ASN A 51 -4.30 13.06 7.54
C ASN A 51 -5.61 12.77 6.79
N PRO A 52 -6.73 12.52 7.51
CA PRO A 52 -8.01 12.18 6.90
C PRO A 52 -8.67 13.35 6.14
N VAL A 53 -8.09 14.55 6.12
CA VAL A 53 -8.63 15.73 5.42
C VAL A 53 -8.45 15.66 3.89
N VAL A 54 -7.55 14.81 3.38
CA VAL A 54 -7.23 14.71 1.93
C VAL A 54 -8.36 14.09 1.09
N ILE A 55 -9.30 13.37 1.70
CA ILE A 55 -10.41 12.68 1.00
C ILE A 55 -11.64 13.56 0.74
N ALA A 56 -11.64 14.82 1.19
CA ALA A 56 -12.78 15.74 1.08
C ALA A 56 -12.62 16.84 0.00
N ARG A 57 -11.68 16.72 -0.95
CA ARG A 57 -11.49 17.69 -2.04
C ARG A 57 -11.54 17.06 -3.42
#